data_AF-A0A2D8BTE3-F1
#
_entry.id   AF-A0A2D8BTE3-F1
#
_cell.length_a   1.000
_cell.length_b   1.000
_cell.length_c   1.000
_cell.angle_alpha   90.00
_cell.angle_beta   90.00
_cell.angle_gamma   90.00
#
_symmetry.space_group_name_H-M   'P 1'
#
loop_
_entity.id
_entity.type
_entity.pdbx_description
1 polymer ?
#
loop_
_entity_poly.entity_id
_entity_poly.type
_entity_poly.pdbx_seq_one_letter_code
_entity_poly.pdbx_strand_id
1 'polypeptide(L)'
;MIIESVAAASAILSSLNTLIKQANESGQGIQQLMGTISDFGEALTNFEVERKSSTFKPLSQSEILRLTQIKKSYERYWKDVHDILLVADPETLEAFKQAKADQERARKEHLRLIAKRQKERRELMHQLAVGGLVLVLGGMIAIGVLVFIVKTFGG
;
A
#
# COMPACT_ATOMS: atom_id res chain seq x y z
N MET A 1 4.75 7.60 -9.73
CA MET A 1 3.68 7.01 -10.58
C MET A 1 2.54 6.55 -9.67
N ILE A 2 1.27 6.72 -10.07
CA ILE A 2 0.11 6.32 -9.26
C ILE A 2 -0.60 5.16 -9.95
N ILE A 3 -0.83 4.07 -9.21
CA ILE A 3 -1.65 2.94 -9.68
C ILE A 3 -3.05 3.17 -9.14
N GLU A 4 -4.00 3.43 -10.04
CA GLU A 4 -5.40 3.69 -9.67
C GLU A 4 -6.28 2.43 -9.76
N SER A 5 -5.79 1.39 -10.44
CA SER A 5 -6.51 0.12 -10.62
C SER A 5 -5.55 -1.05 -10.86
N VAL A 6 -6.06 -2.28 -10.66
CA VAL A 6 -5.32 -3.50 -11.01
C VAL A 6 -5.00 -3.55 -12.50
N ALA A 7 -5.86 -2.99 -13.36
CA ALA A 7 -5.60 -2.90 -14.80
C ALA A 7 -4.43 -1.96 -15.12
N ALA A 8 -4.33 -0.82 -14.44
CA ALA A 8 -3.18 0.08 -14.56
C ALA A 8 -1.88 -0.62 -14.11
N ALA A 9 -1.93 -1.38 -13.02
CA ALA A 9 -0.80 -2.18 -12.56
C ALA A 9 -0.36 -3.22 -13.60
N SER A 10 -1.31 -3.91 -14.25
CA SER A 10 -1.02 -4.85 -15.34
C SER A 10 -0.42 -4.19 -16.58
N ALA A 11 -0.88 -2.98 -16.94
CA ALA A 11 -0.33 -2.25 -18.09
C ALA A 11 1.14 -1.86 -17.85
N ILE A 12 1.45 -1.39 -16.65
CA ILE A 12 2.84 -1.07 -16.27
C ILE A 12 3.69 -2.34 -16.21
N LEU A 13 3.16 -3.45 -15.68
CA LEU A 13 3.84 -4.75 -15.69
C LEU A 13 4.23 -5.16 -17.13
N SER A 14 3.33 -4.96 -18.10
CA SER A 14 3.62 -5.24 -19.51
C SER A 14 4.73 -4.35 -20.06
N SER A 15 4.77 -3.07 -19.67
CA SER A 15 5.84 -2.15 -20.07
C SER A 15 7.20 -2.56 -19.48
N LEU A 16 7.24 -2.97 -18.21
CA LEU A 16 8.43 -3.50 -17.56
C LEU A 16 8.97 -4.74 -18.29
N ASN A 17 8.09 -5.64 -18.72
CA ASN A 17 8.49 -6.81 -19.50
C ASN A 17 9.18 -6.43 -20.82
N THR A 18 8.69 -5.39 -21.51
CA THR A 18 9.33 -4.87 -22.73
C THR A 18 10.70 -4.28 -22.44
N LEU A 19 10.84 -3.50 -21.36
CA LEU A 19 12.12 -2.92 -20.95
C LEU A 19 13.15 -4.00 -20.57
N ILE A 20 12.72 -5.09 -19.93
CA ILE A 20 13.58 -6.24 -19.61
C ILE A 20 14.10 -6.90 -20.89
N LYS A 21 13.23 -7.13 -21.88
CA LYS A 21 13.65 -7.69 -23.17
C LYS A 21 14.68 -6.80 -23.85
N GLN A 22 14.42 -5.49 -23.88
CA GLN A 22 15.33 -4.51 -24.45
C GLN A 22 16.69 -4.48 -23.72
N ALA A 23 16.67 -4.51 -22.39
CA ALA A 23 17.88 -4.55 -21.57
C ALA A 23 18.67 -5.84 -21.77
N ASN A 24 17.99 -6.98 -21.93
CA ASN A 24 18.62 -8.27 -22.20
C ASN A 24 19.26 -8.33 -23.61
N GLU A 25 18.64 -7.70 -24.60
CA GLU A 25 19.12 -7.70 -25.99
C GLU A 25 20.26 -6.71 -26.23
N SER A 26 20.26 -5.56 -25.55
CA SER A 26 21.21 -4.46 -25.82
C SER A 26 22.21 -4.21 -24.70
N GLY A 27 22.00 -4.76 -23.50
CA GLY A 27 22.75 -4.42 -22.28
C GLY A 27 22.52 -2.99 -21.79
N GLN A 28 21.80 -2.16 -22.55
CA GLN A 28 21.55 -0.75 -22.24
C GLN A 28 20.24 -0.58 -21.48
N GLY A 29 20.15 0.51 -20.71
CA GLY A 29 18.90 0.87 -20.02
C GLY A 29 18.63 0.07 -18.74
N ILE A 30 19.57 -0.75 -18.27
CA ILE A 30 19.41 -1.49 -17.00
C ILE A 30 19.17 -0.53 -15.83
N GLN A 31 19.86 0.62 -15.77
CA GLN A 31 19.64 1.64 -14.74
C GLN A 31 18.22 2.22 -14.78
N GLN A 32 17.70 2.50 -15.97
CA GLN A 32 16.33 2.96 -16.15
C GLN A 32 15.31 1.89 -15.77
N LEU A 33 15.58 0.63 -16.14
CA LEU A 33 14.76 -0.52 -15.78
C LEU A 33 14.72 -0.71 -14.25
N MET A 34 15.86 -0.60 -13.56
CA MET A 34 15.93 -0.64 -12.11
C MET A 34 15.08 0.45 -11.46
N GLY A 35 15.19 1.69 -11.93
CA GLY A 35 14.36 2.80 -11.46
C GLY A 35 12.87 2.54 -11.68
N THR A 36 12.50 2.06 -12.86
CA THR A 36 11.09 1.80 -13.21
C THR A 36 10.51 0.64 -12.40
N ILE A 37 11.28 -0.43 -12.18
CA ILE A 37 10.87 -1.54 -11.30
C ILE A 37 10.71 -0.99 -9.87
N SER A 38 11.63 -0.15 -9.40
CA SER A 38 11.54 0.45 -8.07
C SER A 38 10.26 1.26 -7.87
N ASP A 39 10.02 2.21 -8.76
CA ASP A 39 8.84 3.09 -8.70
C ASP A 39 7.53 2.30 -8.80
N PHE A 40 7.52 1.23 -9.60
CA PHE A 40 6.38 0.33 -9.69
C PHE A 40 6.13 -0.42 -8.39
N GLY A 41 7.17 -0.94 -7.74
CA GLY A 41 7.06 -1.65 -6.46
C GLY A 41 6.52 -0.77 -5.34
N GLU A 42 6.94 0.50 -5.30
CA GLU A 42 6.42 1.50 -4.37
C GLU A 42 4.95 1.82 -4.67
N ALA A 43 4.62 2.13 -5.92
CA ALA A 43 3.25 2.43 -6.34
C ALA A 43 2.29 1.26 -6.08
N LEU A 44 2.73 0.02 -6.30
CA LEU A 44 1.95 -1.19 -6.03
C LEU A 44 1.69 -1.38 -4.53
N THR A 45 2.69 -1.06 -3.70
CA THR A 45 2.56 -1.13 -2.23
C THR A 45 1.58 -0.07 -1.73
N ASN A 46 1.68 1.15 -2.21
CA ASN A 46 0.77 2.24 -1.85
C ASN A 46 -0.68 1.93 -2.29
N PHE A 47 -0.87 1.43 -3.51
CA PHE A 47 -2.17 1.00 -4.01
C PHE A 47 -2.80 -0.11 -3.15
N GLU A 48 -2.03 -1.13 -2.77
CA GLU A 48 -2.53 -2.21 -1.92
C GLU A 48 -2.94 -1.71 -0.54
N VAL A 49 -2.14 -0.82 0.07
CA VAL A 49 -2.46 -0.21 1.36
C VAL A 49 -3.74 0.60 1.28
N GLU A 50 -3.86 1.47 0.27
CA GLU A 50 -5.03 2.31 0.04
C GLU A 50 -6.29 1.44 -0.12
N ARG A 51 -6.23 0.44 -1.00
CA ARG A 51 -7.35 -0.45 -1.29
C ARG A 51 -7.74 -1.35 -0.13
N LYS A 52 -6.78 -1.83 0.66
CA LYS A 52 -7.05 -2.62 1.89
C LYS A 52 -7.65 -1.77 3.01
N SER A 53 -7.29 -0.49 3.07
CA SER A 53 -7.81 0.44 4.09
C SER A 53 -9.13 1.11 3.68
N SER A 54 -9.51 1.03 2.40
CA SER A 54 -10.72 1.66 1.88
C SER A 54 -11.97 0.86 2.21
N THR A 55 -12.90 1.47 2.96
CA THR A 55 -14.23 0.91 3.24
C THR A 55 -15.15 0.98 2.00
N PHE A 56 -14.89 1.92 1.08
CA PHE A 56 -15.80 2.22 -0.03
C PHE A 56 -15.46 1.51 -1.35
N LYS A 57 -14.20 1.09 -1.54
CA LYS A 57 -13.80 0.32 -2.73
C LYS A 57 -12.83 -0.81 -2.34
N PRO A 58 -13.31 -1.85 -1.61
CA PRO A 58 -12.49 -3.01 -1.30
C PRO A 58 -12.11 -3.79 -2.57
N LEU A 59 -10.99 -4.51 -2.52
CA LEU A 59 -10.59 -5.41 -3.60
C LEU A 59 -11.52 -6.63 -3.62
N SER A 60 -12.05 -6.96 -4.79
CA SER A 60 -12.72 -8.24 -5.03
C SER A 60 -11.71 -9.39 -5.01
N GLN A 61 -12.19 -10.63 -4.80
CA GLN A 61 -11.34 -11.83 -4.80
C GLN A 61 -10.49 -11.97 -6.07
N SER A 62 -11.07 -11.66 -7.24
CA SER A 62 -10.37 -11.71 -8.53
C SER A 62 -9.26 -10.65 -8.63
N GLU A 63 -9.50 -9.44 -8.10
CA GLU A 63 -8.48 -8.39 -8.02
C GLU A 63 -7.34 -8.74 -7.07
N ILE A 64 -7.63 -9.39 -5.94
CA ILE A 64 -6.61 -9.89 -4.99
C ILE A 64 -5.71 -10.91 -5.67
N LEU A 65 -6.29 -11.87 -6.39
CA LEU A 65 -5.53 -12.89 -7.13
C LEU A 65 -4.64 -12.24 -8.18
N ARG A 66 -5.17 -11.31 -8.98
CA ARG A 66 -4.39 -10.57 -9.98
C ARG A 66 -3.26 -9.75 -9.35
N LEU A 67 -3.53 -9.05 -8.25
CA LEU A 67 -2.51 -8.28 -7.54
C LEU A 67 -1.39 -9.19 -6.99
N THR A 68 -1.74 -10.39 -6.54
CA THR A 68 -0.78 -11.41 -6.11
C THR A 68 0.08 -11.89 -7.28
N GLN A 69 -0.53 -12.13 -8.44
CA GLN A 69 0.21 -12.49 -9.66
C GLN A 69 1.16 -11.36 -10.10
N ILE A 70 0.70 -10.11 -10.07
CA ILE A 70 1.50 -8.92 -10.38
C ILE A 70 2.72 -8.82 -9.45
N LYS A 71 2.53 -9.04 -8.14
CA LYS A 71 3.63 -9.08 -7.17
C LYS A 71 4.67 -10.15 -7.49
N LYS A 72 4.22 -11.36 -7.82
CA LYS A 72 5.13 -12.46 -8.16
C LYS A 72 5.94 -12.15 -9.42
N SER A 73 5.30 -11.56 -10.44
CA SER A 73 5.97 -11.12 -11.66
C SER A 73 6.97 -10.00 -11.40
N TYR A 74 6.62 -9.05 -10.53
CA TYR A 74 7.52 -7.99 -10.07
C TYR A 74 8.78 -8.55 -9.37
N GLU A 75 8.63 -9.52 -8.46
CA GLU A 75 9.77 -10.17 -7.80
C GLU A 75 10.67 -10.90 -8.80
N ARG A 76 10.07 -11.52 -9.82
CA ARG A 76 10.80 -12.14 -10.91
C ARG A 76 11.63 -11.13 -11.69
N TYR A 77 11.12 -9.93 -11.95
CA TYR A 77 11.87 -8.91 -12.71
C TYR A 77 13.17 -8.48 -12.03
N TRP A 78 13.20 -8.44 -10.69
CA TRP A 78 14.45 -8.23 -9.97
C TRP A 78 15.46 -9.35 -10.16
N LYS A 79 14.99 -10.59 -10.32
CA LYS A 79 15.84 -11.72 -10.67
C LYS A 79 16.33 -11.59 -12.12
N ASP A 80 15.44 -11.25 -13.05
CA ASP A 80 15.82 -11.08 -14.45
C ASP A 80 16.88 -9.97 -14.62
N VAL A 81 16.75 -8.84 -13.90
CA VAL A 81 17.79 -7.78 -13.87
C VAL A 81 19.10 -8.27 -13.26
N HIS A 82 19.03 -9.05 -12.18
CA HIS A 82 20.21 -9.64 -11.56
C HIS A 82 20.96 -10.55 -12.53
N ASP A 83 20.22 -11.41 -13.24
CA ASP A 83 20.77 -12.36 -14.21
C ASP A 83 21.37 -11.62 -15.42
N ILE A 84 20.74 -10.53 -15.89
CA ILE A 84 21.30 -9.67 -16.95
C ILE A 84 22.61 -9.02 -16.49
N LEU A 85 22.64 -8.41 -15.30
CA LEU A 85 23.85 -7.76 -14.78
C LEU A 85 24.99 -8.74 -14.55
N LEU A 86 24.68 -9.97 -14.12
CA LEU A 86 25.70 -11.01 -13.94
C LEU A 86 26.44 -11.35 -15.23
N VAL A 87 25.77 -11.21 -16.39
CA VAL A 87 26.34 -11.50 -17.71
C VAL A 87 26.91 -10.24 -18.37
N ALA A 88 26.21 -9.11 -18.27
CA ALA A 88 26.53 -7.89 -19.01
C ALA A 88 27.54 -6.98 -18.31
N ASP A 89 27.47 -6.86 -16.98
CA ASP A 89 28.32 -5.95 -16.20
C ASP A 89 28.40 -6.40 -14.71
N PRO A 90 29.33 -7.32 -14.41
CA PRO A 90 29.45 -7.90 -13.07
C PRO A 90 29.98 -6.91 -12.02
N GLU A 91 30.63 -5.81 -12.41
CA GLU A 91 31.14 -4.80 -11.47
C GLU A 91 29.98 -4.01 -10.84
N THR A 92 28.94 -3.71 -11.63
CA THR A 92 27.74 -3.02 -11.13
C THR A 92 26.76 -3.95 -10.41
N LEU A 93 26.99 -5.27 -10.45
CA LEU A 93 26.18 -6.27 -9.75
C LEU A 93 26.20 -6.08 -8.23
N GLU A 94 27.34 -5.69 -7.66
CA GLU A 94 27.46 -5.48 -6.22
C GLU A 94 26.74 -4.21 -5.78
N ALA A 95 26.91 -3.12 -6.54
CA ALA A 95 26.16 -1.88 -6.36
C ALA A 95 24.64 -2.12 -6.49
N PHE A 96 24.22 -2.95 -7.44
CA PHE A 96 22.83 -3.38 -7.59
C PHE A 96 22.30 -4.13 -6.36
N LYS A 97 23.06 -5.10 -5.85
CA LYS A 97 22.67 -5.86 -4.64
C LYS A 97 22.49 -4.92 -3.45
N GLN A 98 23.40 -3.96 -3.28
CA GLN A 98 23.29 -2.94 -2.23
C GLN A 98 22.06 -2.06 -2.44
N ALA A 99 21.86 -1.51 -3.64
CA ALA A 99 20.70 -0.68 -3.96
C ALA A 99 19.37 -1.41 -3.73
N LYS A 100 19.28 -2.69 -4.12
CA LYS A 100 18.10 -3.53 -3.85
C LYS A 100 17.90 -3.77 -2.35
N ALA A 101 18.96 -4.02 -1.60
CA ALA A 101 18.89 -4.22 -0.16
C ALA A 101 18.43 -2.96 0.57
N ASP A 102 18.94 -1.80 0.19
CA ASP A 102 18.53 -0.51 0.76
C ASP A 102 17.09 -0.19 0.42
N GLN A 103 16.66 -0.49 -0.80
CA GLN A 103 15.28 -0.37 -1.22
C GLN A 103 14.34 -1.27 -0.41
N GLU A 104 14.71 -2.53 -0.16
CA GLU A 104 13.92 -3.43 0.69
C GLU A 104 13.84 -2.92 2.13
N ARG A 105 14.92 -2.35 2.67
CA ARG A 105 14.93 -1.73 4.00
C ARG A 105 13.97 -0.53 4.04
N ALA A 106 14.10 0.40 3.10
CA ALA A 106 13.22 1.56 2.98
C ALA A 106 11.74 1.15 2.86
N ARG A 107 11.46 0.10 2.06
CA ARG A 107 10.11 -0.46 1.92
C ARG A 107 9.58 -1.04 3.23
N LYS A 108 10.40 -1.78 3.98
CA LYS A 108 10.02 -2.33 5.30
C LYS A 108 9.73 -1.21 6.30
N GLU A 109 10.53 -0.15 6.29
CA GLU A 109 10.32 1.02 7.15
C GLU A 109 9.04 1.76 6.78
N HIS A 110 8.80 1.98 5.49
CA HIS A 110 7.56 2.61 5.00
C HIS A 110 6.32 1.81 5.41
N LEU A 111 6.35 0.49 5.24
CA LEU A 111 5.26 -0.40 5.69
C LEU A 111 5.04 -0.33 7.21
N ARG A 112 6.11 -0.24 8.00
CA ARG A 112 6.00 -0.05 9.46
C ARG A 112 5.37 1.30 9.81
N LEU A 113 5.74 2.38 9.12
CA LEU A 113 5.15 3.71 9.31
C LEU A 113 3.66 3.73 8.97
N ILE A 114 3.28 3.09 7.86
CA ILE A 114 1.87 2.93 7.46
C ILE A 114 1.09 2.16 8.53
N ALA A 115 1.63 1.04 9.02
CA ALA A 115 0.97 0.24 10.05
C ALA A 115 0.77 1.03 11.36
N LYS A 116 1.78 1.83 11.77
CA LYS A 116 1.67 2.73 12.92
C LYS A 116 0.55 3.78 12.73
N ARG A 117 0.54 4.47 11.59
CA ARG A 117 -0.50 5.47 11.25
C ARG A 117 -1.91 4.86 11.22
N GLN A 118 -2.04 3.62 10.71
CA GLN A 118 -3.33 2.92 10.74
C GLN A 118 -3.79 2.59 12.16
N LYS A 119 -2.87 2.22 13.06
CA LYS A 119 -3.19 1.96 14.46
C LYS A 119 -3.67 3.22 15.17
N GLU A 120 -2.96 4.33 15.01
CA GLU A 120 -3.34 5.64 15.58
C GLU A 120 -4.73 6.08 15.12
N ARG A 121 -5.04 5.94 13.82
CA ARG A 121 -6.38 6.25 13.29
C ARG A 121 -7.48 5.40 13.92
N ARG A 122 -7.22 4.11 14.19
CA ARG A 122 -8.20 3.23 14.87
C ARG A 122 -8.42 3.65 16.31
N GLU A 123 -7.36 4.02 17.03
CA GLU A 123 -7.47 4.50 18.41
C GLU A 123 -8.24 5.82 18.49
N LEU A 124 -8.00 6.77 17.58
CA LEU A 124 -8.76 8.02 17.48
C LEU A 124 -10.24 7.77 17.16
N MET A 125 -10.54 6.90 16.20
CA MET A 125 -11.92 6.49 15.88
C MET A 125 -12.61 5.83 17.08
N HIS A 126 -11.89 5.02 17.84
CA HIS A 126 -12.42 4.36 19.03
C HIS A 126 -12.75 5.38 20.13
N GLN A 127 -11.88 6.36 20.38
CA GLN A 127 -12.14 7.42 21.35
C GLN A 127 -13.33 8.31 20.94
N LEU A 128 -13.45 8.64 19.66
CA LEU A 128 -14.62 9.37 19.13
C LEU A 128 -15.91 8.57 19.27
N ALA A 129 -15.88 7.28 18.96
CA ALA A 129 -17.04 6.39 19.08
C ALA A 129 -17.48 6.26 20.55
N VAL A 130 -16.54 6.06 21.48
CA VAL A 130 -16.84 5.96 22.91
C VAL A 130 -17.30 7.32 23.47
N GLY A 131 -16.67 8.42 23.08
CA GLY A 131 -17.06 9.77 23.50
C GLY A 131 -18.44 10.17 22.99
N GLY A 132 -18.77 9.85 21.74
CA GLY A 132 -20.10 10.06 21.16
C GLY A 132 -21.18 9.21 21.83
N LEU A 133 -20.88 7.94 22.11
CA LEU A 133 -21.83 7.04 22.79
C LEU A 133 -22.13 7.50 24.23
N VAL A 134 -21.11 7.94 24.97
CA VAL A 134 -21.26 8.48 26.34
C VAL A 134 -22.06 9.79 26.34
N LEU A 135 -21.84 10.68 25.36
CA LEU A 135 -22.61 11.92 25.22
C LEU A 135 -24.09 11.67 24.92
N VAL A 136 -24.39 10.72 24.02
CA VAL A 136 -25.77 10.36 23.68
C VAL A 136 -26.48 9.71 24.87
N LEU A 137 -25.83 8.77 25.56
CA LEU A 137 -26.41 8.12 26.74
C LEU A 137 -26.59 9.10 27.91
N GLY A 138 -25.59 9.93 28.20
CA GLY A 138 -25.67 10.96 29.24
C GLY A 138 -26.74 12.01 28.93
N GLY A 139 -26.85 12.44 27.67
CA GLY A 139 -27.88 13.37 27.22
C GLY A 139 -29.29 12.80 27.34
N MET A 140 -29.50 11.53 26.97
CA MET A 140 -30.81 10.87 27.11
C MET A 140 -31.23 10.73 28.58
N ILE A 141 -30.29 10.41 29.48
CA ILE A 141 -30.57 10.32 30.92
C ILE A 141 -30.93 11.70 31.47
N ALA A 142 -30.17 12.74 31.12
CA ALA A 142 -30.44 14.11 31.59
C ALA A 142 -31.82 14.63 31.12
N ILE A 143 -32.19 14.38 29.86
CA ILE A 143 -33.50 14.73 29.33
C ILE A 143 -34.60 13.94 30.05
N GLY A 144 -34.40 12.64 30.28
CA GLY A 144 -35.36 11.79 31.01
C GLY A 144 -35.62 12.27 32.44
N VAL A 145 -34.58 12.69 33.15
CA VAL A 145 -34.69 13.25 34.51
C VAL A 145 -35.44 14.59 34.51
N LEU A 146 -35.14 15.48 33.56
CA LEU A 146 -35.85 16.76 33.42
C LEU A 146 -37.34 16.58 33.16
N VAL A 147 -37.70 15.69 32.22
CA VAL A 147 -39.10 15.38 31.91
C VAL A 147 -39.81 14.77 33.12
N PHE A 148 -39.13 13.90 33.87
CA PHE A 148 -39.68 13.32 35.09
C PHE A 148 -39.95 14.40 36.15
N ILE A 149 -38.99 15.28 36.44
CA ILE A 149 -39.16 16.36 37.42
C ILE A 149 -40.31 17.30 37.02
N VAL A 150 -40.38 17.70 35.75
CA VAL A 150 -41.48 18.57 35.25
C VAL A 150 -42.83 17.87 35.40
N LYS A 151 -42.91 16.56 35.13
CA LYS A 151 -44.17 15.82 35.24
C LYS A 151 -44.59 15.54 36.69
N THR A 152 -43.64 15.43 37.61
CA THR A 152 -43.92 15.14 39.03
C THR A 152 -44.14 16.40 39.88
N PHE A 153 -43.48 17.51 39.53
CA PHE A 153 -43.51 18.75 40.33
C PHE A 153 -44.06 19.98 39.60
N GLY A 154 -44.28 19.89 38.27
CA GLY A 154 -44.80 20.98 37.44
C GLY A 154 -46.26 20.79 37.01
N GLY A 155 -46.98 19.89 37.66
CA GLY A 155 -48.45 19.81 37.60
C GLY A 155 -49.10 20.90 38.45
#